data_AF-A0A845SC03-F1
#
_entry.id   AF-A0A845SC03-F1
#
_cell.length_a   1.000
_cell.length_b   1.000
_cell.length_c   1.000
_cell.angle_alpha   90.00
_cell.angle_beta   90.00
_cell.angle_gamma   90.00
#
_symmetry.space_group_name_H-M   'P 1'
#
loop_
_entity.id
_entity.type
_entity.pdbx_description
1 polymer ?
#
loop_
_entity_poly.entity_id
_entity_poly.type
_entity_poly.pdbx_seq_one_letter_code
_entity_poly.pdbx_strand_id
1 'polypeptide(L)'
;MIVITTRSYPPELGGMQSLMGGLAIHLNQLHPIKVLANSYAGDENYDKKNSFETHRMGGLKILKKYRKFNLLKEVIKNNSVKAIIADHWKSIELITDNISSQIPILCLIHGKEINHLIGSLINKRSINSLAKTKYIIANS
;
A
#
# COMPACT_ATOMS: atom_id res chain seq x y z
N MET A 1 3.28 14.69 2.78
CA MET A 1 2.16 13.86 2.28
C MET A 1 2.22 12.46 2.86
N ILE A 2 1.13 11.71 2.82
CA ILE A 2 1.11 10.27 3.11
C ILE A 2 0.91 9.54 1.78
N VAL A 3 1.67 8.46 1.58
CA VAL A 3 1.52 7.60 0.41
C VAL A 3 0.85 6.30 0.83
N ILE A 4 -0.24 5.94 0.16
CA ILE A 4 -0.93 4.65 0.38
C ILE A 4 -0.55 3.71 -0.77
N THR A 5 0.17 2.63 -0.48
CA THR A 5 0.48 1.57 -1.45
C THR A 5 -0.39 0.36 -1.16
N THR A 6 -1.36 0.10 -2.04
CA THR A 6 -2.41 -0.89 -1.77
C THR A 6 -2.62 -1.84 -2.95
N ARG A 7 -3.06 -3.05 -2.65
CA ARG A 7 -3.51 -4.01 -3.67
C ARG A 7 -5.03 -4.12 -3.73
N SER A 8 -5.71 -3.73 -2.66
CA SER A 8 -7.15 -3.76 -2.50
C SER A 8 -7.66 -2.33 -2.35
N TYR A 9 -8.18 -1.77 -3.43
CA TYR A 9 -8.71 -0.42 -3.46
C TYR A 9 -9.99 -0.37 -4.30
N PRO A 10 -10.96 0.51 -3.99
CA PRO A 10 -12.17 0.62 -4.78
C PRO A 10 -11.85 1.03 -6.23
N PRO A 11 -12.75 0.80 -7.20
CA PRO A 11 -14.14 0.37 -7.05
C PRO A 11 -14.33 -1.15 -6.97
N GLU A 12 -13.26 -1.93 -6.86
CA GLU A 12 -13.39 -3.34 -6.49
C GLU A 12 -14.13 -3.46 -5.14
N LEU A 13 -15.06 -4.42 -5.05
CA LEU A 13 -15.87 -4.63 -3.85
C LEU A 13 -15.14 -5.55 -2.86
N GLY A 14 -15.15 -5.17 -1.59
CA GLY A 14 -14.65 -5.98 -0.49
C GLY A 14 -14.24 -5.16 0.74
N GLY A 15 -14.09 -5.83 1.88
CA GLY A 15 -13.81 -5.16 3.15
C GLY A 15 -12.49 -4.38 3.15
N MET A 16 -11.42 -4.93 2.58
CA MET A 16 -10.12 -4.25 2.47
C MET A 16 -10.20 -3.04 1.53
N GLN A 17 -10.94 -3.16 0.42
CA GLN A 17 -11.15 -2.07 -0.52
C GLN A 17 -11.89 -0.91 0.15
N SER A 18 -12.99 -1.20 0.84
CA SER A 18 -13.74 -0.21 1.62
C SER A 18 -12.87 0.45 2.70
N LEU A 19 -12.07 -0.34 3.43
CA LEU A 19 -11.14 0.16 4.43
C LEU A 19 -10.12 1.11 3.84
N MET A 20 -9.41 0.71 2.79
CA MET A 20 -8.34 1.52 2.20
C MET A 20 -8.88 2.77 1.51
N GLY A 21 -10.02 2.67 0.82
CA GLY A 21 -10.71 3.82 0.22
C GLY A 21 -11.18 4.83 1.27
N GLY A 22 -11.86 4.34 2.31
CA GLY A 22 -12.29 5.17 3.43
C GLY A 22 -11.11 5.83 4.14
N LEU A 23 -10.04 5.07 4.40
CA LEU A 23 -8.83 5.58 5.03
C LEU A 23 -8.19 6.72 4.21
N ALA A 24 -8.08 6.54 2.89
CA ALA A 24 -7.55 7.57 2.00
C ALA A 24 -8.39 8.86 2.04
N ILE A 25 -9.72 8.74 1.97
CA ILE A 25 -10.64 9.88 1.99
C ILE A 25 -10.53 10.66 3.30
N HIS A 26 -10.56 9.98 4.45
CA HIS A 26 -10.52 10.65 5.75
C HIS A 26 -9.13 11.23 6.05
N LEU A 27 -8.05 10.52 5.71
CA LEU A 27 -6.70 11.06 5.91
C LEU A 27 -6.41 12.26 5.01
N ASN A 28 -7.06 12.35 3.83
CA ASN A 28 -6.89 13.51 2.94
C ASN A 28 -7.38 14.82 3.53
N GLN A 29 -8.23 14.78 4.56
CA GLN A 29 -8.66 15.96 5.32
C GLN A 29 -7.55 16.52 6.22
N LEU A 30 -6.57 15.69 6.60
CA LEU A 30 -5.50 16.04 7.53
C LEU A 30 -4.13 16.21 6.84
N HIS A 31 -3.88 15.40 5.81
CA HIS A 31 -2.61 15.36 5.09
C HIS A 31 -2.86 15.11 3.60
N PRO A 32 -2.11 15.75 2.68
CA PRO A 32 -2.18 15.39 1.27
C PRO A 32 -1.90 13.91 1.07
N ILE A 33 -2.78 13.23 0.34
CA ILE A 33 -2.69 11.79 0.03
C ILE A 33 -2.27 11.57 -1.42
N LYS A 34 -1.48 10.53 -1.63
CA LYS A 34 -1.29 9.90 -2.95
C LYS A 34 -1.50 8.40 -2.83
N VAL A 35 -2.35 7.83 -3.68
CA VAL A 35 -2.67 6.40 -3.67
C VAL A 35 -2.00 5.70 -4.85
N LEU A 36 -1.32 4.58 -4.58
CA LEU A 36 -0.72 3.69 -5.56
C LEU A 36 -1.45 2.35 -5.51
N ALA A 37 -2.43 2.16 -6.39
CA ALA A 37 -3.35 1.02 -6.38
C ALA A 37 -3.21 0.15 -7.63
N ASN A 38 -3.72 -1.08 -7.59
CA ASN A 38 -3.88 -1.87 -8.81
C ASN A 38 -5.05 -1.30 -9.63
N SER A 39 -4.97 -1.43 -10.95
CA SER A 39 -6.09 -1.06 -11.84
C SER A 39 -7.27 -1.99 -11.64
N TYR A 40 -8.48 -1.46 -11.82
CA TYR A 40 -9.73 -2.22 -11.78
C TYR A 40 -10.76 -1.57 -12.70
N ALA A 41 -11.73 -2.32 -13.21
CA ALA A 41 -12.75 -1.78 -14.10
C ALA A 41 -13.54 -0.65 -13.40
N GLY A 42 -13.63 0.52 -14.05
CA GLY A 42 -14.32 1.70 -13.51
C GLY A 42 -13.50 2.53 -12.53
N ASP A 43 -12.20 2.24 -12.36
CA ASP A 43 -11.31 2.99 -11.47
C ASP A 43 -11.26 4.49 -11.78
N GLU A 44 -11.23 4.88 -13.05
CA GLU A 44 -11.26 6.28 -13.47
C GLU A 44 -12.48 7.04 -12.91
N ASN A 45 -13.68 6.44 -12.98
CA ASN A 45 -14.91 7.04 -12.48
C ASN A 45 -14.94 7.14 -10.95
N TYR A 46 -14.30 6.20 -10.25
CA TYR A 46 -14.14 6.27 -8.82
C TYR A 46 -13.13 7.34 -8.42
N ASP A 47 -11.97 7.36 -9.09
CA ASP A 47 -10.85 8.24 -8.74
C ASP A 47 -11.18 9.71 -8.99
N LYS A 48 -11.89 10.04 -10.07
CA LYS A 48 -12.35 11.41 -10.38
C LYS A 48 -13.24 12.04 -9.30
N LYS A 49 -13.85 11.24 -8.42
CA LYS A 49 -14.68 11.73 -7.31
C LYS A 49 -13.87 12.14 -6.09
N ASN A 50 -12.60 11.73 -6.02
CA ASN A 50 -11.72 12.01 -4.90
C ASN A 50 -10.91 13.29 -5.15
N SER A 51 -10.57 14.02 -4.08
CA SER A 51 -9.76 15.24 -4.13
C SER A 51 -8.25 14.99 -4.03
N PHE A 52 -7.80 13.77 -4.38
CA PHE A 52 -6.41 13.36 -4.32
C PHE A 52 -6.05 12.45 -5.49
N GLU A 53 -4.76 12.36 -5.79
CA GLU A 53 -4.26 11.60 -6.93
C GLU A 53 -4.17 10.10 -6.60
N THR A 54 -4.80 9.29 -7.45
CA THR A 54 -4.67 7.83 -7.45
C THR A 54 -3.98 7.40 -8.74
N HIS A 55 -2.83 6.73 -8.63
CA HIS A 55 -2.21 6.05 -9.75
C HIS A 55 -2.65 4.59 -9.78
N ARG A 56 -3.05 4.11 -10.97
CA ARG A 56 -3.56 2.76 -11.21
C ARG A 56 -2.57 1.92 -12.02
N MET A 57 -2.21 0.76 -11.49
CA MET A 57 -1.22 -0.14 -12.07
C MET A 57 -1.91 -1.33 -12.73
N GLY A 58 -1.96 -1.32 -14.06
CA GLY A 58 -2.44 -2.40 -14.93
C GLY A 58 -1.37 -3.42 -15.34
N GLY A 59 -1.78 -4.42 -16.14
CA GLY A 59 -0.89 -5.42 -16.74
C GLY A 59 -0.58 -6.66 -15.89
N LEU A 60 0.56 -7.29 -16.14
CA LEU A 60 0.93 -8.55 -15.49
C LEU A 60 1.25 -8.35 -14.00
N LYS A 61 0.80 -9.29 -13.16
CA LYS A 61 0.92 -9.23 -11.68
C LYS A 61 2.34 -8.94 -11.17
N ILE A 62 3.36 -9.54 -11.80
CA ILE A 62 4.77 -9.36 -11.39
C ILE A 62 5.24 -7.95 -11.75
N LEU A 63 4.92 -7.45 -12.94
CA LEU A 63 5.30 -6.11 -13.39
C LEU A 63 4.62 -5.02 -12.56
N LYS A 64 3.35 -5.22 -12.17
CA LYS A 64 2.63 -4.29 -11.28
C LYS A 64 3.39 -4.00 -9.99
N LYS A 65 3.99 -5.04 -9.39
CA LYS A 65 4.78 -4.93 -8.15
C LYS A 65 5.98 -3.99 -8.33
N TYR A 66 6.78 -4.18 -9.38
CA TYR A 66 7.95 -3.35 -9.65
C TYR A 66 7.60 -1.94 -10.11
N ARG A 67 6.58 -1.78 -10.97
CA ARG A 67 6.10 -0.48 -11.43
C ARG A 67 5.62 0.39 -10.27
N LYS A 68 4.82 -0.19 -9.37
CA LYS A 68 4.34 0.49 -8.17
C LYS A 68 5.50 0.93 -7.27
N PHE A 69 6.50 0.06 -7.09
CA PHE A 69 7.68 0.41 -6.30
C PHE A 69 8.53 1.51 -6.95
N ASN A 70 8.71 1.48 -8.27
CA ASN A 70 9.44 2.55 -8.96
C ASN A 70 8.72 3.90 -8.86
N LEU A 71 7.40 3.91 -9.00
CA LEU A 71 6.59 5.11 -8.79
C LEU A 71 6.67 5.60 -7.34
N LEU A 72 6.65 4.69 -6.35
CA LEU A 72 6.87 5.07 -4.94
C LEU A 72 8.21 5.77 -4.75
N LYS A 73 9.31 5.25 -5.34
CA LYS A 73 10.63 5.91 -5.26
C LYS A 73 10.62 7.30 -5.89
N GLU A 74 9.95 7.47 -7.02
CA GLU A 74 9.80 8.78 -7.67
C GLU A 74 9.02 9.76 -6.79
N VAL A 75 7.91 9.31 -6.19
CA VAL A 75 7.12 10.12 -5.25
C VAL A 75 7.98 10.53 -4.06
N ILE A 76 8.73 9.61 -3.47
CA ILE A 76 9.64 9.89 -2.34
C ILE A 76 10.71 10.89 -2.73
N LYS A 77 11.30 10.76 -3.92
CA LYS A 77 12.35 11.68 -4.40
C LYS A 77 11.84 13.11 -4.58
N ASN A 78 10.60 13.25 -5.04
CA ASN A 78 10.04 14.54 -5.45
C ASN A 78 9.14 15.19 -4.39
N ASN A 79 8.88 14.53 -3.26
CA ASN A 79 7.94 15.02 -2.24
C ASN A 79 8.43 14.72 -0.82
N SER A 80 8.06 15.57 0.13
CA SER A 80 8.23 15.25 1.56
C SER A 80 7.17 14.23 2.01
N VAL A 81 7.56 12.95 2.02
CA VAL A 81 6.72 11.83 2.46
C VAL A 81 6.86 11.62 3.96
N LYS A 82 5.76 11.80 4.69
CA LYS A 82 5.72 11.68 6.16
C LYS A 82 5.52 10.24 6.63
N ALA A 83 4.78 9.45 5.85
CA ALA A 83 4.53 8.05 6.15
C ALA A 83 4.10 7.29 4.89
N ILE A 84 4.30 5.98 4.91
CA ILE A 84 3.77 5.04 3.92
C ILE A 84 2.76 4.14 4.63
N ILE A 85 1.57 4.01 4.08
CA ILE A 85 0.54 3.09 4.57
C ILE A 85 0.33 1.98 3.56
N ALA A 86 0.23 0.74 4.04
CA ALA A 86 -0.02 -0.43 3.22
C ALA A 86 -1.08 -1.35 3.84
N ASP A 87 -1.78 -2.09 2.99
CA ASP A 87 -2.83 -3.06 3.34
C ASP A 87 -2.34 -4.51 3.47
N HIS A 88 -1.09 -4.77 3.09
CA HIS A 88 -0.56 -6.12 2.99
C HIS A 88 0.97 -6.10 2.88
N TRP A 89 1.65 -7.09 3.46
CA TRP A 89 3.11 -7.27 3.33
C TRP A 89 3.62 -7.27 1.87
N LYS A 90 2.81 -7.72 0.90
CA LYS A 90 3.18 -7.74 -0.53
C LYS A 90 3.30 -6.33 -1.12
N SER A 91 2.63 -5.34 -0.55
CA SER A 91 2.65 -3.94 -0.98
C SER A 91 3.93 -3.22 -0.53
N ILE A 92 4.63 -3.75 0.48
CA ILE A 92 5.87 -3.21 1.05
C ILE A 92 7.10 -4.09 0.80
N GLU A 93 6.92 -5.23 0.14
CA GLU A 93 7.96 -6.25 -0.03
C GLU A 93 9.23 -5.72 -0.71
N LEU A 94 9.11 -4.82 -1.70
CA LEU A 94 10.25 -4.22 -2.40
C LEU A 94 10.83 -2.99 -1.71
N ILE A 95 10.18 -2.48 -0.67
CA ILE A 95 10.71 -1.32 0.05
C ILE A 95 12.04 -1.71 0.69
N THR A 96 13.04 -0.87 0.53
CA THR A 96 14.41 -1.11 1.01
C THR A 96 14.62 -0.52 2.40
N ASP A 97 15.66 -0.98 3.10
CA ASP A 97 15.98 -0.48 4.44
C ASP A 97 16.38 1.00 4.45
N ASN A 98 16.97 1.48 3.35
CA ASN A 98 17.22 2.91 3.14
C ASN A 98 15.92 3.74 3.16
N ILE A 99 14.82 3.20 2.62
CA ILE A 99 13.53 3.91 2.64
C ILE A 99 12.87 3.76 4.02
N SER A 100 12.82 2.55 4.57
CA SER A 100 12.10 2.29 5.83
C SER A 100 12.77 2.90 7.06
N SER A 101 14.10 3.09 7.04
CA SER A 101 14.81 3.80 8.11
C SER A 101 14.49 5.29 8.17
N GLN A 102 14.08 5.90 7.05
CA GLN A 102 13.80 7.33 6.95
C GLN A 102 12.31 7.66 7.02
N ILE A 103 11.47 6.80 6.43
CA ILE A 103 10.04 7.03 6.28
C ILE A 103 9.30 5.94 7.06
N PRO A 104 8.50 6.28 8.09
CA PRO A 104 7.76 5.30 8.85
C PRO A 104 6.72 4.60 7.97
N ILE A 105 6.72 3.28 8.04
CA ILE A 105 5.76 2.43 7.33
C ILE A 105 4.75 1.86 8.32
N LEU A 106 3.47 2.07 8.05
CA LEU A 106 2.34 1.49 8.77
C LEU A 106 1.74 0.42 7.87
N CYS A 107 1.82 -0.84 8.28
CA CYS A 107 1.25 -1.95 7.50
C CYS A 107 0.06 -2.55 8.24
N LEU A 108 -1.10 -2.50 7.62
CA LEU A 108 -2.28 -3.22 8.05
C LEU A 108 -2.13 -4.69 7.66
N ILE A 109 -2.59 -5.59 8.54
CA ILE A 109 -2.62 -7.04 8.33
C ILE A 109 -4.02 -7.60 8.64
N HIS A 110 -4.40 -8.67 7.95
CA HIS A 110 -5.78 -9.17 7.92
C HIS A 110 -5.88 -10.67 8.23
N GLY A 111 -4.97 -11.17 9.07
CA GLY A 111 -4.98 -12.54 9.63
C GLY A 111 -4.48 -13.64 8.69
N LYS A 112 -4.66 -13.54 7.37
CA LYS A 112 -4.12 -14.56 6.45
C LYS A 112 -2.59 -14.57 6.41
N GLU A 113 -1.96 -13.46 6.78
CA GLU A 113 -0.50 -13.29 6.78
C GLU A 113 0.21 -14.18 7.80
N ILE A 114 -0.48 -14.58 8.88
CA ILE A 114 0.08 -15.40 9.97
C ILE A 114 -0.20 -16.91 9.79
N ASN A 115 -1.08 -17.29 8.86
CA ASN A 115 -1.49 -18.69 8.63
C ASN A 115 -0.52 -19.50 7.75
N HIS A 116 0.71 -19.03 7.59
CA HIS A 116 1.72 -19.69 6.77
C HIS A 116 2.61 -20.59 7.62
N LEU A 117 2.87 -21.81 7.15
CA LEU A 117 3.84 -22.72 7.77
C LEU A 117 5.15 -21.99 8.07
N ILE A 118 5.60 -22.07 9.32
CA ILE A 118 6.84 -21.45 9.79
C ILE A 118 8.00 -21.94 8.91
N GLY A 119 8.83 -21.01 8.42
CA GLY A 119 9.97 -21.32 7.57
C GLY A 119 9.66 -21.52 6.08
N SER A 120 8.38 -21.58 5.69
CA SER A 120 7.99 -21.59 4.28
C SER A 120 8.45 -20.31 3.56
N LEU A 121 8.59 -20.37 2.23
CA LEU A 121 9.03 -19.21 1.45
C LEU A 121 8.12 -17.99 1.65
N ILE A 122 6.81 -18.21 1.75
CA ILE A 122 5.86 -17.13 1.95
C ILE A 122 5.91 -16.55 3.37
N ASN A 123 6.13 -17.38 4.39
CA ASN A 123 6.35 -16.95 5.78
C ASN A 123 7.62 -16.11 5.91
N LYS A 124 8.74 -16.57 5.33
CA LYS A 124 9.99 -15.80 5.33
C LYS A 124 9.83 -14.45 4.66
N ARG A 125 9.15 -14.41 3.50
CA ARG A 125 8.90 -13.16 2.75
C ARG A 125 8.00 -12.20 3.51
N SER A 126 6.93 -12.70 4.15
CA SER A 126 6.03 -11.86 4.94
C SER A 126 6.77 -11.27 6.14
N ILE A 127 7.47 -12.08 6.93
CA ILE A 127 8.26 -11.63 8.09
C ILE A 127 9.30 -10.58 7.66
N ASN A 128 10.10 -10.85 6.63
CA ASN A 128 11.12 -9.92 6.15
C ASN A 128 10.52 -8.59 5.64
N SER A 129 9.32 -8.63 5.08
CA SER A 129 8.63 -7.41 4.63
C SER A 129 8.09 -6.62 5.83
N LEU A 130 7.48 -7.30 6.80
CA LEU A 130 6.90 -6.70 7.99
C LEU A 130 7.96 -6.17 8.97
N ALA A 131 9.15 -6.78 9.01
CA ALA A 131 10.28 -6.31 9.82
C ALA A 131 10.73 -4.88 9.44
N LYS A 132 10.39 -4.41 8.23
CA LYS A 132 10.68 -3.05 7.76
C LYS A 132 9.65 -2.03 8.24
N THR A 133 8.58 -2.47 8.88
CA THR A 133 7.48 -1.59 9.27
C THR A 133 7.72 -0.99 10.64
N LYS A 134 7.32 0.27 10.81
CA LYS A 134 7.36 0.92 12.13
C LYS A 134 6.19 0.45 12.98
N TYR A 135 5.03 0.28 12.38
CA TYR A 135 3.83 -0.23 13.05
C TYR A 135 3.13 -1.28 12.18
N ILE A 136 2.76 -2.38 12.82
CA ILE A 136 1.88 -3.40 12.26
C ILE A 136 0.52 -3.21 12.92
N ILE A 137 -0.53 -3.05 12.11
CA ILE A 137 -1.89 -2.76 12.57
C ILE A 137 -2.77 -3.95 12.21
N ALA A 138 -3.34 -4.62 13.21
CA ALA A 138 -4.28 -5.71 13.02
C ALA A 138 -5.70 -5.24 13.34
N ASN A 139 -6.69 -5.81 12.66
CA ASN A 139 -8.10 -5.47 12.88
C ASN A 139 -8.68 -6.07 14.19
N SER A 140 -8.05 -7.12 14.72
CA SER A 140 -8.45 -7.86 15.93
C SER A 140 -7.34 -8.79 16.38
#